data_AF-A0A2V9M9A2-F1
#
_entry.id   AF-A0A2V9M9A2-F1
#
_cell.length_a   1.000
_cell.length_b   1.000
_cell.length_c   1.000
_cell.angle_alpha   90.00
_cell.angle_beta   90.00
_cell.angle_gamma   90.00
#
_symmetry.space_group_name_H-M   'P 1'
#
loop_
_entity.id
_entity.type
_entity.pdbx_description
1 polymer ?
#
loop_
_entity_poly.entity_id
_entity_poly.type
_entity_poly.pdbx_seq_one_letter_code
_entity_poly.pdbx_strand_id
1 'polypeptide(L)'
;MLNITTAHGRALIGKRYFVGPARVPFEAPRERLVLLTIAGKPAIAKSPAPGYPGTLRLAVIQRFPRDNQPGIMAWIDNTEMSLEAAATLAEEIMGVR
;
A
#
# COMPACT_ATOMS: atom_id res chain seq x y z
N MET A 1 10.05 13.61 -5.96
CA MET A 1 9.59 12.29 -5.44
C MET A 1 9.42 11.38 -6.64
N LEU A 2 10.11 10.24 -6.66
CA LEU A 2 10.07 9.32 -7.80
C LEU A 2 9.04 8.21 -7.52
N ASN A 3 8.11 8.00 -8.46
CA ASN A 3 7.10 6.94 -8.42
C ASN A 3 7.36 5.99 -9.58
N ILE A 4 7.39 4.69 -9.32
CA ILE A 4 7.28 3.67 -10.37
C ILE A 4 5.88 3.08 -10.23
N THR A 5 5.06 3.20 -11.27
CA THR A 5 3.66 2.77 -11.29
C THR A 5 3.41 1.87 -12.48
N THR A 6 2.87 0.68 -12.20
CA THR A 6 2.40 -0.23 -13.23
C THR A 6 0.89 -0.35 -13.07
N ALA A 7 0.14 -0.21 -14.17
CA ALA A 7 -1.31 -0.40 -14.18
C ALA A 7 -1.63 -1.86 -14.52
N HIS A 8 -2.38 -2.54 -13.67
CA HIS A 8 -2.93 -3.86 -13.93
C HIS A 8 -4.45 -3.80 -13.85
N GLY A 9 -5.13 -3.72 -15.00
CA GLY A 9 -6.56 -3.42 -15.04
C GLY A 9 -6.84 -2.03 -14.45
N ARG A 10 -7.73 -1.96 -13.45
CA ARG A 10 -8.04 -0.72 -12.70
C ARG A 10 -7.10 -0.45 -11.52
N ALA A 11 -6.30 -1.43 -11.12
CA ALA A 11 -5.41 -1.30 -9.98
C ALA A 11 -4.15 -0.50 -10.35
N LEU A 12 -3.80 0.43 -9.48
CA LEU A 12 -2.53 1.15 -9.54
C LEU A 12 -1.58 0.55 -8.50
N ILE A 13 -0.45 0.05 -8.97
CA ILE A 13 0.46 -0.73 -8.14
C ILE A 13 1.87 -0.16 -8.28
N GLY A 14 2.62 -0.08 -7.19
CA GLY A 14 4.02 0.30 -7.30
C GLY A 14 4.77 0.55 -6.01
N LYS A 15 5.91 1.22 -6.18
CA LYS A 15 6.77 1.71 -5.09
C LYS A 15 6.88 3.22 -5.13
N ARG A 16 6.93 3.80 -3.94
CA ARG A 16 7.17 5.23 -3.73
C ARG A 16 8.30 5.43 -2.73
N TYR A 17 9.17 6.35 -3.05
CA TYR A 17 10.26 6.77 -2.18
C TYR A 17 9.87 8.06 -1.44
N PHE A 18 10.20 8.15 -0.16
CA PHE A 18 9.84 9.32 0.65
C PHE A 18 10.95 9.72 1.62
N VAL A 19 11.00 11.00 1.94
CA VAL A 19 11.87 11.58 2.98
C VAL A 19 10.96 12.22 4.03
N GLY A 20 11.26 12.01 5.31
CA GLY A 20 10.39 12.42 6.42
C GLY A 20 9.20 11.47 6.65
N PRO A 21 8.10 11.96 7.27
CA PRO A 21 6.95 11.12 7.60
C PRO A 21 6.27 10.51 6.37
N ALA A 22 5.90 9.23 6.45
CA ALA A 22 5.10 8.58 5.43
C ALA A 22 3.67 9.13 5.44
N ARG A 23 3.27 9.83 4.37
CA ARG A 23 1.90 10.33 4.20
C ARG A 23 1.14 9.45 3.21
N VAL A 24 0.08 8.81 3.69
CA VAL A 24 -0.84 7.98 2.90
C VAL A 24 -2.20 8.69 2.88
N PRO A 25 -2.63 9.29 1.76
CA PRO A 25 -3.88 10.06 1.68
C PRO A 25 -5.08 9.11 1.56
N PHE A 26 -5.41 8.41 2.64
CA PHE A 26 -6.61 7.61 2.75
C PHE A 26 -7.70 8.44 3.43
N GLU A 27 -8.75 8.72 2.68
CA GLU A 27 -9.97 9.34 3.19
C GLU A 27 -11.07 8.27 3.27
N ALA A 28 -11.43 7.92 4.50
CA ALA A 28 -12.49 6.98 4.82
C ALA A 28 -12.88 7.08 6.31
N PRO A 29 -14.09 6.63 6.68
CA PRO A 29 -14.42 6.35 8.07
C PRO A 29 -13.42 5.39 8.73
N ARG A 30 -13.20 5.55 10.05
CA ARG A 30 -12.15 4.84 10.79
C ARG A 30 -12.29 3.33 10.74
N GLU A 31 -13.52 2.81 10.76
CA GLU A 31 -13.85 1.38 10.69
C GLU A 31 -13.43 0.72 9.37
N ARG A 32 -13.19 1.51 8.32
CA ARG A 32 -12.65 1.01 7.05
C ARG A 32 -11.13 1.07 6.98
N LEU A 33 -10.46 1.67 7.97
CA LEU A 33 -9.00 1.70 8.05
C LEU A 33 -8.53 0.52 8.90
N VAL A 34 -7.84 -0.41 8.26
CA VAL A 34 -7.31 -1.62 8.90
C VAL A 34 -5.81 -1.46 9.03
N LEU A 35 -5.31 -1.50 10.27
CA LEU A 35 -3.88 -1.61 10.55
C LEU A 35 -3.49 -3.08 10.55
N LEU A 36 -2.40 -3.41 9.88
CA LEU A 36 -1.94 -4.79 9.72
C LEU A 36 -0.41 -4.84 9.57
N THR A 37 0.11 -6.06 9.61
CA THR A 37 1.53 -6.36 9.39
C THR A 37 1.64 -7.29 8.19
N ILE A 38 2.50 -6.96 7.23
CA ILE A 38 2.76 -7.78 6.02
C ILE A 38 4.26 -8.02 5.95
N ALA A 39 4.70 -9.28 5.92
CA ALA A 39 6.11 -9.66 6.02
C ALA A 39 6.89 -8.93 7.15
N GLY A 40 6.27 -8.77 8.32
CA GLY A 40 6.85 -8.05 9.46
C GLY A 40 6.93 -6.52 9.29
N LYS A 41 6.32 -5.95 8.25
CA LYS A 41 6.30 -4.51 7.95
C LYS A 41 4.95 -3.88 8.31
N PRO A 42 4.93 -2.66 8.88
CA PRO A 42 3.69 -1.99 9.20
C PRO A 42 2.97 -1.58 7.91
N ALA A 43 1.66 -1.82 7.90
CA ALA A 43 0.79 -1.56 6.77
C ALA A 43 -0.54 -0.97 7.22
N ILE A 44 -1.17 -0.26 6.30
CA ILE A 44 -2.54 0.23 6.43
C ILE A 44 -3.31 -0.10 5.16
N ALA A 45 -4.51 -0.64 5.35
CA ALA A 45 -5.47 -0.84 4.29
C ALA A 45 -6.68 0.06 4.48
N LYS A 46 -7.26 0.50 3.37
CA LYS A 46 -8.60 1.06 3.30
C LYS A 46 -9.50 -0.01 2.67
N SER A 47 -10.39 -0.58 3.46
CA SER A 47 -11.40 -1.54 3.00
C SER A 47 -12.30 -0.91 1.93
N PRO A 48 -12.82 -1.70 0.97
CA PRO A 48 -13.76 -1.21 -0.03
C PRO A 48 -14.98 -0.51 0.58
N ALA A 49 -15.55 0.45 -0.15
CA ALA A 49 -16.83 1.02 0.24
C ALA A 49 -17.95 0.02 -0.07
N PRO A 50 -19.02 -0.03 0.74
CA PRO A 50 -20.22 -0.80 0.37
C PRO A 50 -20.70 -0.43 -1.03
N GLY A 51 -20.91 -1.43 -1.89
CA GLY A 51 -21.29 -1.23 -3.30
C GLY A 51 -20.15 -0.88 -4.26
N TYR A 52 -18.92 -0.69 -3.77
CA TYR A 52 -17.76 -0.33 -4.60
C TYR A 52 -16.55 -1.24 -4.28
N PRO A 53 -16.57 -2.51 -4.71
CA PRO A 53 -15.51 -3.48 -4.38
C PRO A 53 -14.13 -3.06 -4.89
N GLY A 54 -14.05 -2.32 -6.01
CA GLY A 54 -12.80 -1.84 -6.61
C GLY A 54 -12.14 -0.64 -5.91
N THR A 55 -12.42 -0.42 -4.63
CA THR A 55 -11.91 0.73 -3.87
C THR A 55 -10.98 0.34 -2.73
N LEU A 56 -10.54 -0.92 -2.69
CA LEU A 56 -9.49 -1.36 -1.77
C LEU A 56 -8.21 -0.58 -2.07
N ARG A 57 -7.57 -0.09 -1.00
CA ARG A 57 -6.22 0.48 -1.05
C ARG A 57 -5.36 -0.14 0.04
N LEU A 58 -4.09 -0.37 -0.25
CA LEU A 58 -3.12 -0.93 0.69
C LEU A 58 -1.80 -0.16 0.55
N ALA A 59 -1.22 0.24 1.67
CA ALA A 59 0.11 0.82 1.75
C ALA A 59 0.94 0.08 2.80
N VAL A 60 2.14 -0.33 2.42
CA VAL A 60 3.09 -1.05 3.28
C VAL A 60 4.39 -0.26 3.35
N ILE A 61 4.87 0.03 4.57
CA ILE A 61 6.18 0.66 4.75
C ILE A 61 7.26 -0.43 4.71
N GLN A 62 7.80 -0.68 3.52
CA GLN A 62 8.91 -1.62 3.33
C GLN A 62 10.14 -1.23 4.16
N ARG A 63 10.46 0.07 4.17
CA ARG A 63 11.62 0.63 4.90
C ARG A 63 11.32 2.06 5.35
N PHE A 64 11.58 2.39 6.62
CA PHE A 64 11.60 3.78 7.07
C PHE A 64 12.87 4.50 6.60
N PRO A 65 12.81 5.81 6.34
CA PRO A 65 14.01 6.58 6.01
C PRO A 65 15.09 6.45 7.09
N ARG A 66 16.35 6.41 6.70
CA ARG A 66 17.54 6.40 7.59
C ARG A 66 18.61 7.25 6.97
N ASP A 67 19.26 8.13 7.73
CA ASP A 67 20.39 8.98 7.32
C ASP A 67 20.33 9.44 5.85
N ASN A 68 21.00 8.72 4.94
CA ASN A 68 21.14 9.00 3.52
C ASN A 68 20.25 8.13 2.59
N GLN A 69 19.34 7.34 3.14
CA GLN A 69 18.45 6.44 2.42
C GLN A 69 16.99 6.88 2.56
N PRO A 70 16.27 7.09 1.44
CA PRO A 70 14.85 7.37 1.50
C PRO A 70 14.07 6.17 2.06
N GLY A 71 12.92 6.43 2.67
CA GLY A 71 11.95 5.40 2.95
C GLY A 71 11.38 4.80 1.67
N ILE A 72 10.89 3.56 1.77
CA ILE A 72 10.25 2.84 0.66
C ILE A 72 8.87 2.40 1.12
N MET A 73 7.88 2.70 0.31
CA MET A 73 6.50 2.26 0.48
C MET A 73 6.08 1.46 -0.75
N ALA A 74 5.54 0.27 -0.53
CA ALA A 74 4.76 -0.45 -1.53
C ALA A 74 3.29 -0.03 -1.41
N TRP A 75 2.61 0.14 -2.55
CA TRP A 75 1.22 0.56 -2.56
C TRP A 75 0.43 -0.14 -3.66
N ILE A 76 -0.84 -0.39 -3.37
CA ILE A 76 -1.84 -0.96 -4.27
C ILE A 76 -3.11 -0.14 -4.07
N ASP A 77 -3.58 0.56 -5.10
CA ASP A 77 -4.80 1.36 -5.05
C ASP A 77 -5.84 0.87 -6.06
N ASN A 78 -7.12 1.06 -5.69
CA ASN A 78 -8.28 0.86 -6.55
C ASN A 78 -8.34 -0.53 -7.17
N THR A 79 -8.16 -1.55 -6.31
CA THR A 79 -8.22 -2.95 -6.71
C THR A 79 -9.51 -3.60 -6.23
N GLU A 80 -9.97 -4.59 -7.00
CA GLU A 80 -11.06 -5.52 -6.63
C GLU A 80 -10.52 -6.78 -5.92
N MET A 81 -9.19 -6.87 -5.71
CA MET A 81 -8.57 -7.95 -4.94
C MET A 81 -9.12 -8.01 -3.51
N SER A 82 -9.13 -9.22 -2.95
CA SER A 82 -9.25 -9.38 -1.49
C SER A 82 -8.04 -8.74 -0.80
N LEU A 83 -8.19 -8.40 0.48
CA LEU A 83 -7.08 -7.88 1.29
C LEU A 83 -5.90 -8.87 1.34
N GLU A 84 -6.18 -10.17 1.38
CA GLU A 84 -5.18 -11.25 1.38
C GLU A 84 -4.39 -11.31 0.06
N ALA A 85 -5.09 -11.23 -1.08
CA ALA A 85 -4.44 -11.19 -2.38
C ALA A 85 -3.60 -9.91 -2.56
N ALA A 86 -4.11 -8.77 -2.09
CA ALA A 86 -3.36 -7.52 -2.09
C ALA A 86 -2.12 -7.59 -1.17
N ALA A 87 -2.22 -8.23 0.00
CA ALA A 87 -1.09 -8.45 0.89
C ALA A 87 -0.01 -9.32 0.23
N THR A 88 -0.42 -10.41 -0.42
CA THR A 88 0.48 -11.30 -1.17
C THR A 88 1.22 -10.54 -2.28
N LEU A 89 0.48 -9.73 -3.06
CA LEU A 89 1.09 -8.89 -4.10
C LEU A 89 2.04 -7.84 -3.52
N ALA A 90 1.72 -7.27 -2.34
CA ALA A 90 2.62 -6.34 -1.67
C ALA A 90 3.95 -6.99 -1.28
N GLU A 91 3.95 -8.25 -0.86
CA GLU A 91 5.17 -9.03 -0.58
C GLU A 91 6.02 -9.22 -1.83
N GLU A 92 5.39 -9.56 -2.96
CA GLU A 92 6.06 -9.70 -4.26
C GLU A 92 6.68 -8.38 -4.71
N ILE A 93 5.94 -7.27 -4.60
CA ILE A 93 6.45 -5.92 -4.89
C ILE A 93 7.66 -5.64 -4.01
N MET A 94 7.58 -5.91 -2.71
CA MET A 94 8.67 -5.66 -1.77
C MET A 94 9.89 -6.55 -2.04
N GLY A 95 9.73 -7.69 -2.73
CA GLY A 95 10.79 -8.66 -3.00
C GLY A 95 11.14 -9.49 -1.77
N VAL A 96 10.14 -9.83 -0.96
CA VAL A 96 10.30 -10.61 0.29
C VAL A 96 9.73 -12.04 0.18
N ARG A 97 9.30 -12.44 -1.02
CA ARG A 97 8.80 -13.76 -1.36
C ARG A 97 9.72 -14.45 -2.36
#